data_AF-A0A943IPB4-F1
#
_entry.id   AF-A0A943IPB4-F1
#
_cell.length_a   1.000
_cell.length_b   1.000
_cell.length_c   1.000
_cell.angle_alpha   90.00
_cell.angle_beta   90.00
_cell.angle_gamma   90.00
#
_symmetry.space_group_name_H-M   'P 1'
#
loop_
_entity.id
_entity.type
_entity.pdbx_description
1 polymer ?
#
loop_
_entity_poly.entity_id
_entity_poly.type
_entity_poly.pdbx_seq_one_letter_code
_entity_poly.pdbx_strand_id
1 'polypeptide(L)'
;MKKKEYPGGVKLTATKARAVAMQEFGTTKGLTKEETAMPGYFKMRLGNLFIRIHPDTYDGTGCIVVSAELAFATGQTLKFLNPDTLQDDFDALERHCKRAQRDDLKDWVLTNGANYCCEEVKRIWERG
;
A
#
# COMPACT_ATOMS: atom_id res chain seq x y z
N MET A 1 -20.53 2.55 24.40
CA MET A 1 -20.44 1.62 23.23
C MET A 1 -18.97 1.41 22.91
N LYS A 2 -18.45 0.17 22.97
CA LYS A 2 -17.10 -0.12 22.49
C LYS A 2 -17.08 0.15 20.97
N LYS A 3 -16.27 1.12 20.51
CA LYS A 3 -16.06 1.31 19.06
C LYS A 3 -15.57 -0.04 18.53
N LYS A 4 -16.23 -0.58 17.51
CA LYS A 4 -15.73 -1.78 16.83
C LYS A 4 -14.35 -1.40 16.27
N GLU A 5 -13.29 -2.01 16.79
CA GLU A 5 -11.97 -1.87 16.21
C GLU A 5 -11.97 -2.62 14.87
N TYR A 6 -11.72 -1.87 13.81
CA TYR A 6 -11.58 -2.42 12.47
C TYR A 6 -10.10 -2.60 12.18
N PRO A 7 -9.68 -3.74 11.59
CA PRO A 7 -8.32 -3.89 11.09
C PRO A 7 -7.96 -2.68 10.19
N GLY A 8 -6.83 -2.04 10.48
CA GLY A 8 -6.39 -0.83 9.78
C GLY A 8 -7.14 0.46 10.13
N GLY A 9 -7.98 0.47 11.17
CA GLY A 9 -8.67 1.66 11.67
C GLY A 9 -9.84 2.16 10.82
N VAL A 10 -10.06 1.57 9.63
CA VAL A 10 -11.10 2.01 8.67
C VAL A 10 -12.11 0.90 8.41
N LYS A 11 -13.39 1.25 8.52
CA LYS A 11 -14.48 0.40 8.04
C LYS A 11 -14.73 0.67 6.55
N LEU A 12 -14.00 -0.01 5.67
CA LEU A 12 -14.23 0.11 4.23
C LEU A 12 -15.50 -0.65 3.80
N THR A 13 -16.52 0.09 3.37
CA THR A 13 -17.80 -0.46 2.91
C THR A 13 -17.84 -0.62 1.40
N ALA A 14 -18.78 -1.42 0.89
CA ALA A 14 -18.96 -1.60 -0.56
C ALA A 14 -19.29 -0.27 -1.28
N THR A 15 -20.09 0.60 -0.64
CA THR A 15 -20.40 1.93 -1.19
C THR A 15 -19.15 2.79 -1.32
N LYS A 16 -18.29 2.79 -0.29
CA LYS A 16 -17.06 3.59 -0.30
C LYS A 16 -16.02 3.01 -1.27
N ALA A 17 -15.89 1.68 -1.36
CA ALA A 17 -15.05 1.03 -2.36
C ALA A 17 -15.51 1.34 -3.80
N ARG A 18 -16.83 1.39 -4.05
CA ARG A 18 -17.38 1.83 -5.34
C ARG A 18 -17.07 3.29 -5.64
N ALA A 19 -17.13 4.18 -4.65
CA ALA A 19 -16.77 5.58 -4.81
C ALA A 19 -15.28 5.72 -5.20
N VAL A 20 -14.39 5.01 -4.52
CA VAL A 20 -12.96 4.95 -4.85
C VAL A 20 -12.75 4.40 -6.26
N ALA A 21 -13.39 3.29 -6.62
CA ALA A 21 -13.24 2.70 -7.96
C ALA A 21 -13.71 3.65 -9.07
N MET A 22 -14.81 4.36 -8.84
CA MET A 22 -15.31 5.38 -9.78
C MET A 22 -14.35 6.58 -9.88
N GLN A 23 -13.82 7.06 -8.76
CA GLN A 23 -12.89 8.19 -8.72
C GLN A 23 -11.57 7.88 -9.43
N GLU A 24 -10.95 6.74 -9.12
CA GLU A 24 -9.59 6.40 -9.56
C GLU A 24 -9.55 5.75 -10.95
N PHE A 25 -10.63 5.06 -11.34
CA PHE A 25 -10.64 4.27 -12.58
C PHE A 25 -11.84 4.55 -13.50
N GLY A 26 -12.74 5.46 -13.13
CA GLY A 26 -13.91 5.83 -13.92
C GLY A 26 -14.96 4.72 -14.05
N THR A 27 -14.86 3.63 -13.27
CA THR A 27 -15.79 2.50 -13.36
C THR A 27 -15.84 1.68 -12.08
N THR A 28 -17.01 1.08 -11.82
CA THR A 28 -17.21 0.09 -10.76
C THR A 28 -17.43 -1.33 -11.31
N LYS A 29 -17.39 -1.48 -12.64
CA LYS A 29 -17.65 -2.76 -13.30
C LYS A 29 -16.60 -3.78 -12.89
N GLY A 30 -17.05 -4.95 -12.43
CA GLY A 30 -16.17 -6.02 -11.98
C GLY A 30 -15.62 -5.86 -10.57
N LEU A 31 -16.01 -4.80 -9.83
CA LEU A 31 -15.66 -4.67 -8.42
C LEU A 31 -16.45 -5.66 -7.57
N THR A 32 -15.74 -6.57 -6.93
CA THR A 32 -16.30 -7.60 -6.04
C THR A 32 -15.58 -7.60 -4.70
N LYS A 33 -16.23 -8.15 -3.68
CA LYS A 33 -15.56 -8.43 -2.41
C LYS A 33 -14.54 -9.54 -2.63
N GLU A 34 -13.40 -9.44 -1.95
CA GLU A 34 -12.42 -10.51 -1.94
C GLU A 34 -12.73 -11.47 -0.78
N GLU A 35 -13.43 -12.57 -1.08
CA GLU A 35 -13.97 -13.50 -0.06
C GLU A 35 -12.89 -14.17 0.79
N THR A 36 -11.69 -14.39 0.23
CA THR A 36 -10.56 -15.01 0.91
C THR A 36 -9.74 -14.02 1.75
N ALA A 37 -10.05 -12.72 1.69
CA ALA A 37 -9.32 -11.67 2.38
C ALA A 37 -10.07 -11.17 3.63
N MET A 38 -9.43 -10.28 4.39
CA MET A 38 -10.04 -9.65 5.55
C MET A 38 -11.28 -8.82 5.17
N PRO A 39 -12.23 -8.62 6.10
CA PRO A 39 -13.38 -7.76 5.85
C PRO A 39 -12.97 -6.36 5.39
N GLY A 40 -13.57 -5.89 4.31
CA GLY A 40 -13.27 -4.58 3.72
C GLY A 40 -12.33 -4.63 2.52
N TYR A 41 -11.87 -5.80 2.10
CA TYR A 41 -11.10 -5.97 0.87
C TYR A 41 -12.01 -6.12 -0.34
N PHE A 42 -11.72 -5.34 -1.38
CA PHE A 42 -12.40 -5.38 -2.66
C PHE A 42 -11.38 -5.51 -3.78
N LYS A 43 -11.75 -6.20 -4.85
CA LYS A 43 -10.90 -6.40 -6.01
C LYS A 43 -11.66 -6.15 -7.30
N MET A 44 -10.95 -5.72 -8.32
CA MET A 44 -11.45 -5.64 -9.70
C MET A 44 -10.31 -5.86 -10.69
N ARG A 45 -10.68 -6.13 -11.95
CA ARG A 45 -9.74 -6.31 -13.04
C ARG A 45 -10.07 -5.36 -14.18
N LEU A 46 -9.08 -4.61 -14.64
CA LEU A 46 -9.16 -3.74 -15.81
C LEU A 46 -8.12 -4.20 -16.83
N GLY A 47 -8.55 -4.96 -17.83
CA GLY A 47 -7.63 -5.59 -18.79
C GLY A 47 -6.66 -6.54 -18.08
N ASN A 48 -5.36 -6.20 -18.07
CA ASN A 48 -4.32 -6.96 -17.39
C ASN A 48 -3.93 -6.38 -16.01
N LEU A 49 -4.59 -5.30 -15.59
CA LEU A 49 -4.39 -4.68 -14.29
C LEU A 49 -5.30 -5.34 -13.25
N PHE A 50 -4.70 -5.85 -12.19
CA PHE A 50 -5.38 -6.26 -10.97
C PHE A 50 -5.37 -5.11 -9.98
N ILE A 51 -6.56 -4.74 -9.52
CA ILE A 51 -6.76 -3.63 -8.60
C ILE A 51 -7.33 -4.20 -7.31
N ARG A 52 -6.79 -3.74 -6.18
CA ARG A 52 -7.33 -4.01 -4.86
C ARG A 52 -7.57 -2.70 -4.12
N ILE A 53 -8.72 -2.61 -3.45
CA ILE A 53 -9.10 -1.48 -2.62
C ILE A 53 -9.38 -2.04 -1.23
N HIS A 54 -8.60 -1.63 -0.24
CA HIS A 54 -8.64 -2.22 1.09
C HIS A 54 -8.22 -1.21 2.18
N PRO A 55 -8.60 -1.40 3.45
CA PRO A 55 -8.00 -0.63 4.53
C PRO A 55 -6.50 -0.95 4.65
N ASP A 56 -5.70 0.02 5.09
CA ASP A 56 -4.30 -0.24 5.44
C ASP A 56 -4.22 -1.01 6.77
N THR A 57 -4.28 -2.33 6.69
CA THR A 57 -4.18 -3.21 7.86
C THR A 57 -2.75 -3.48 8.31
N TYR A 58 -1.75 -3.18 7.47
CA TYR A 58 -0.36 -3.54 7.73
C TYR A 58 0.34 -2.45 8.53
N ASP A 59 0.27 -1.21 8.06
CA ASP A 59 0.95 -0.09 8.70
C ASP A 59 0.02 0.65 9.68
N GLY A 60 -1.28 0.32 9.66
CA GLY A 60 -2.28 0.88 10.58
C GLY A 60 -2.47 2.38 10.40
N THR A 61 -2.24 2.90 9.20
CA THR A 61 -2.29 4.35 8.92
C THR A 61 -3.68 4.95 9.08
N GLY A 62 -4.74 4.13 9.08
CA GLY A 62 -6.10 4.64 9.01
C GLY A 62 -6.51 5.10 7.61
N CYS A 63 -5.75 4.74 6.57
CA CYS A 63 -6.03 5.07 5.19
C CYS A 63 -6.77 3.94 4.46
N ILE A 64 -7.38 4.28 3.34
CA ILE A 64 -7.74 3.32 2.28
C ILE A 64 -6.55 3.19 1.36
N VAL A 65 -6.12 1.96 1.08
CA VAL A 65 -5.08 1.64 0.11
C VAL A 65 -5.74 1.20 -1.19
N VAL A 66 -5.27 1.78 -2.29
CA VAL A 66 -5.52 1.30 -3.64
C VAL A 66 -4.20 0.73 -4.16
N SER A 67 -4.19 -0.57 -4.43
CA SER A 67 -3.07 -1.22 -5.08
C SER A 67 -3.42 -1.60 -6.51
N ALA A 68 -2.46 -1.42 -7.41
CA ALA A 68 -2.58 -1.77 -8.81
C ALA A 68 -1.33 -2.53 -9.25
N GLU A 69 -1.52 -3.72 -9.79
CA GLU A 69 -0.44 -4.60 -10.24
C GLU A 69 -0.78 -5.26 -11.57
N LEU A 70 0.23 -5.49 -12.41
CA LEU A 70 0.05 -6.22 -13.65
C LEU A 70 0.18 -7.72 -13.38
N ALA A 71 -0.67 -8.51 -14.03
CA ALA A 71 -0.75 -9.97 -13.86
C ALA A 71 0.58 -10.75 -13.91
N PHE A 72 1.56 -10.23 -14.65
CA PHE A 72 2.83 -10.91 -14.92
C PHE A 72 4.05 -9.97 -14.78
N ALA A 73 3.88 -8.78 -14.18
CA ALA A 73 5.00 -7.87 -13.98
C ALA A 73 5.47 -7.86 -12.52
N THR A 74 6.75 -7.57 -12.34
CA THR A 74 7.30 -7.23 -11.03
C THR A 74 7.01 -5.76 -10.75
N GLY A 75 6.14 -5.50 -9.77
CA GLY A 75 5.86 -4.15 -9.31
C GLY A 75 4.40 -3.94 -8.96
N GLN A 76 4.18 -3.17 -7.90
CA GLN A 76 2.87 -2.75 -7.44
C GLN A 76 2.91 -1.23 -7.27
N THR A 77 1.90 -0.54 -7.79
CA THR A 77 1.68 0.87 -7.48
C THR A 77 0.69 0.97 -6.34
N LEU A 78 1.03 1.79 -5.35
CA LEU A 78 0.19 2.02 -4.18
C LEU A 78 -0.25 3.47 -4.12
N LYS A 79 -1.49 3.67 -3.70
CA LYS A 79 -2.07 4.97 -3.39
C LYS A 79 -2.78 4.89 -2.05
N PHE A 80 -2.60 5.91 -1.22
CA PHE A 80 -3.24 6.03 0.09
C PHE A 80 -4.26 7.15 0.02
N LEU A 81 -5.48 6.87 0.45
CA LEU A 81 -6.59 7.82 0.44
C LEU A 81 -7.09 8.03 1.87
N ASN A 82 -7.36 9.29 2.21
CA ASN A 82 -8.06 9.62 3.44
C ASN A 82 -9.47 9.01 3.39
N PRO A 83 -9.89 8.25 4.43
CA PRO A 83 -11.16 7.53 4.38
C PRO A 83 -12.38 8.45 4.37
N ASP A 84 -12.28 9.68 4.86
CA ASP A 84 -13.41 10.62 4.96
C ASP A 84 -13.54 11.48 3.70
N THR A 85 -12.42 11.94 3.14
CA THR A 85 -12.40 12.86 1.98
C THR A 85 -12.12 12.18 0.64
N LEU A 86 -11.60 10.94 0.65
CA LEU A 86 -11.08 10.22 -0.51
C LEU A 86 -9.96 10.94 -1.28
N GLN A 87 -9.37 11.98 -0.69
CA GLN A 87 -8.20 12.67 -1.23
C GLN A 87 -6.92 11.89 -0.93
N ASP A 88 -5.91 12.12 -1.74
CA ASP A 88 -4.58 11.52 -1.62
C ASP A 88 -3.94 11.89 -0.27
N ASP A 89 -3.46 10.88 0.45
CA ASP A 89 -2.68 11.02 1.67
C ASP A 89 -1.20 10.81 1.35
N PHE A 90 -0.56 11.89 0.88
CA PHE A 90 0.85 11.87 0.50
C PHE A 90 1.78 11.59 1.68
N ASP A 91 1.39 11.97 2.90
CA ASP A 91 2.16 11.71 4.12
C ASP A 91 2.14 10.22 4.48
N ALA A 92 1.00 9.53 4.28
CA ALA A 92 0.93 8.08 4.40
C ALA A 92 1.79 7.36 3.36
N LEU A 93 1.75 7.81 2.10
CA LEU A 93 2.60 7.27 1.04
C LEU A 93 4.09 7.46 1.36
N GLU A 94 4.49 8.67 1.80
CA GLU A 94 5.89 8.97 2.13
C GLU A 94 6.38 8.11 3.30
N ARG A 95 5.56 7.94 4.34
CA ARG A 95 5.86 7.04 5.47
C ARG A 95 6.03 5.59 5.03
N HIS A 96 5.18 5.12 4.11
CA HIS A 96 5.29 3.79 3.52
C HIS A 96 6.61 3.63 2.74
N CYS A 97 6.94 4.58 1.86
CA CYS A 97 8.18 4.54 1.08
C CYS A 97 9.44 4.57 1.97
N LYS A 98 9.48 5.45 2.98
CA LYS A 98 10.61 5.54 3.93
C LYS A 98 10.79 4.22 4.71
N ARG A 99 9.68 3.55 5.05
CA ARG A 99 9.73 2.24 5.71
C ARG A 99 10.31 1.17 4.79
N ALA A 100 9.81 1.08 3.56
CA ALA A 100 10.33 0.13 2.56
C ALA A 100 11.83 0.31 2.35
N GLN A 101 12.30 1.56 2.15
CA GLN A 101 13.72 1.87 2.01
C GLN A 101 14.56 1.46 3.23
N ARG A 102 14.03 1.69 4.45
CA ARG A 102 14.72 1.29 5.68
C ARG A 102 14.81 -0.22 5.80
N ASP A 103 13.75 -0.93 5.41
CA ASP A 103 13.70 -2.39 5.49
C ASP A 103 14.63 -3.01 4.43
N ASP A 104 14.68 -2.45 3.20
CA ASP A 104 15.66 -2.82 2.16
C ASP A 104 17.10 -2.60 2.63
N LEU A 105 17.39 -1.45 3.25
CA LEU A 105 18.70 -1.16 3.82
C LEU A 105 19.07 -2.16 4.92
N LYS A 106 18.12 -2.47 5.80
CA LYS A 106 18.32 -3.45 6.87
C LYS A 106 18.63 -4.83 6.30
N ASP A 107 17.89 -5.28 5.30
CA ASP A 107 18.11 -6.58 4.66
C ASP A 107 19.46 -6.63 3.93
N TRP A 108 19.86 -5.54 3.27
CA TRP A 108 21.18 -5.41 2.68
C TRP A 108 22.30 -5.51 3.73
N VAL A 109 22.17 -4.82 4.87
CA VAL A 109 23.14 -4.90 5.96
C VAL A 109 23.21 -6.29 6.57
N LEU A 110 22.06 -6.94 6.78
CA LEU A 110 21.99 -8.31 7.32
C LEU A 110 22.61 -9.33 6.36
N THR A 111 22.46 -9.14 5.06
CA THR A 111 22.97 -10.05 4.03
C THR A 111 24.49 -9.94 3.85
N ASN A 112 25.04 -8.72 3.86
CA ASN A 112 26.46 -8.49 3.57
C ASN A 112 27.35 -8.41 4.82
N GLY A 113 26.76 -8.12 5.98
CA GLY A 113 27.47 -7.94 7.24
C GLY A 113 27.95 -6.50 7.43
N ALA A 114 27.87 -6.01 8.68
CA ALA A 114 28.10 -4.62 9.02
C ALA A 114 29.49 -4.08 8.61
N ASN A 115 30.53 -4.92 8.66
CA ASN A 115 31.89 -4.51 8.28
C ASN A 115 31.99 -4.13 6.80
N TYR A 116 31.47 -4.99 5.91
CA TYR A 116 31.42 -4.72 4.47
C TYR A 116 30.64 -3.43 4.18
N CYS A 117 29.48 -3.28 4.82
CA CYS A 117 28.63 -2.09 4.65
C CYS A 117 29.35 -0.79 5.05
N CYS A 118 30.05 -0.79 6.18
CA CYS A 118 30.82 0.37 6.64
C CYS A 118 31.97 0.73 5.69
N GLU A 119 32.67 -0.26 5.14
CA GLU A 119 33.73 -0.03 4.14
C GLU A 119 33.15 0.56 2.84
N GLU A 120 32.02 0.04 2.39
CA GLU A 120 31.34 0.52 1.19
C GLU A 120 30.87 1.98 1.31
N VAL A 121 30.29 2.34 2.46
CA VAL A 121 29.88 3.73 2.74
C VAL A 121 31.08 4.67 2.75
N LYS A 122 32.19 4.28 3.40
CA LYS A 122 33.44 5.06 3.39
C LYS A 122 33.95 5.28 1.97
N ARG A 123 34.00 4.21 1.16
CA ARG A 123 34.46 4.26 -0.22
C ARG A 123 33.63 5.21 -1.09
N ILE A 124 32.30 5.22 -0.92
CA ILE A 124 31.40 6.13 -1.65
C ILE A 124 31.65 7.57 -1.20
N TRP A 125 31.72 7.81 0.11
CA TRP A 125 31.91 9.14 0.67
C TRP A 125 33.25 9.78 0.28
N GLU A 126 34.32 8.99 0.20
CA GLU A 126 35.66 9.43 -0.21
C GLU A 126 35.78 9.68 -1.73
N ARG A 127 34.84 9.17 -2.54
CA ARG A 127 34.87 9.29 -3.99
C ARG A 127 34.27 10.58 -4.54
N GLY A 128 33.44 11.31 -3.77
CA GLY A 128 32.85 12.59 -4.16
C GLY A 128 31.94 12.50 -5.38
#